data_AF-A0A2W1N728-F1
#
_entry.id   AF-A0A2W1N728-F1
#
_cell.length_a   1.000
_cell.length_b   1.000
_cell.length_c   1.000
_cell.angle_alpha   90.00
_cell.angle_beta   90.00
_cell.angle_gamma   90.00
#
_symmetry.space_group_name_H-M   'P 1'
#
loop_
_entity.id
_entity.type
_entity.pdbx_description
1 polymer ?
#
loop_
_entity_poly.entity_id
_entity_poly.type
_entity_poly.pdbx_seq_one_letter_code
_entity_poly.pdbx_strand_id
1 'polypeptide(L)' 'MLSAEDAKKIILFLSAAYYCTESDAARAEFHRLANAVRRAAGLPEE' A
#
# COMPACT_ATOMS: atom_id res chain seq x y z
N MET A 1 9.76 -14.18 3.35
CA MET A 1 9.23 -12.96 4.02
C MET A 1 9.52 -11.79 3.10
N LEU A 2 8.56 -10.92 2.81
CA LEU A 2 8.83 -9.71 2.02
C LEU A 2 9.75 -8.80 2.83
N SER A 3 10.81 -8.26 2.22
CA SER A 3 11.71 -7.36 2.94
C SER A 3 10.98 -6.04 3.27
N ALA A 4 11.35 -5.41 4.39
CA ALA A 4 10.79 -4.09 4.74
C ALA A 4 11.14 -3.02 3.69
N GLU A 5 12.26 -3.17 2.98
CA GLU A 5 12.66 -2.27 1.91
C GLU A 5 11.75 -2.38 0.68
N ASP A 6 11.53 -3.60 0.19
CA ASP A 6 10.66 -3.83 -0.98
C ASP A 6 9.21 -3.49 -0.66
N ALA A 7 8.76 -3.79 0.56
CA ALA A 7 7.44 -3.40 1.03
C ALA A 7 7.24 -1.89 0.96
N LYS A 8 8.23 -1.08 1.42
CA LYS A 8 8.16 0.39 1.33
C LYS A 8 8.08 0.87 -0.12
N LYS A 9 8.86 0.29 -1.03
CA LYS A 9 8.80 0.64 -2.47
C LYS A 9 7.43 0.37 -3.07
N ILE A 10 6.86 -0.81 -2.78
CA ILE A 10 5.52 -1.19 -3.25
C ILE A 10 4.44 -0.27 -2.65
N ILE A 11 4.51 0.01 -1.35
CA ILE A 11 3.56 0.90 -0.67
C ILE A 11 3.62 2.30 -1.29
N LEU A 12 4.80 2.85 -1.56
CA LEU A 12 4.94 4.16 -2.23
C LEU A 12 4.30 4.17 -3.61
N PHE A 13 4.43 3.09 -4.38
CA PHE A 13 3.77 2.95 -5.67
C PHE A 13 2.23 2.94 -5.54
N LEU A 14 1.70 2.19 -4.57
CA LEU A 14 0.26 2.16 -4.28
C LEU A 14 -0.26 3.52 -3.78
N SER A 15 0.52 4.21 -2.96
CA SER A 15 0.19 5.56 -2.48
C SER A 15 0.14 6.57 -3.63
N ALA A 16 1.05 6.49 -4.61
CA ALA A 16 0.96 7.33 -5.79
C ALA A 16 -0.37 7.11 -6.55
N ALA A 17 -0.79 5.85 -6.71
CA ALA A 17 -2.08 5.52 -7.32
C ALA A 17 -3.28 6.03 -6.48
N TYR A 18 -3.21 5.94 -5.15
CA TYR A 18 -4.21 6.48 -4.23
C TYR A 18 -4.45 7.99 -4.43
N TYR A 19 -3.37 8.76 -4.62
CA TYR A 19 -3.46 10.21 -4.82
C TYR A 19 -3.83 10.63 -6.25
N CYS A 20 -3.55 9.80 -7.25
CA CYS A 20 -3.86 10.10 -8.65
C CYS A 20 -5.27 9.68 -9.09
N THR A 21 -5.92 8.76 -8.35
CA THR A 21 -7.24 8.26 -8.76
C THR A 21 -8.38 9.18 -8.32
N GLU A 22 -9.38 9.32 -9.21
CA GLU A 22 -10.66 9.99 -8.94
C GLU A 22 -11.74 9.02 -8.45
N SER A 23 -11.48 7.70 -8.47
CA SER A 23 -12.44 6.70 -8.00
C SER A 23 -12.24 6.41 -6.51
N ASP A 24 -13.26 6.68 -5.69
CA ASP A 24 -13.23 6.38 -4.26
C ASP A 24 -13.07 4.87 -3.98
N ALA A 25 -13.69 4.02 -4.82
CA ALA A 25 -13.52 2.58 -4.72
C ALA A 25 -12.07 2.14 -4.98
N ALA A 26 -11.41 2.72 -5.98
CA ALA A 26 -10.00 2.46 -6.25
C ALA A 26 -9.10 2.98 -5.11
N ARG A 27 -9.41 4.17 -4.58
CA ARG A 27 -8.70 4.76 -3.43
C ARG A 27 -8.76 3.84 -2.21
N ALA A 28 -9.95 3.32 -1.88
CA ALA A 28 -10.12 2.36 -0.78
C ALA A 28 -9.31 1.07 -1.02
N GLU A 29 -9.29 0.56 -2.25
CA GLU A 29 -8.54 -0.65 -2.58
C GLU A 29 -7.02 -0.45 -2.52
N PHE A 30 -6.49 0.68 -2.99
CA PHE A 30 -5.05 0.99 -2.85
C PHE A 30 -4.63 1.06 -1.38
N HIS A 31 -5.45 1.68 -0.52
CA HIS A 31 -5.19 1.72 0.91
C HIS A 31 -5.22 0.31 1.54
N ARG A 32 -6.23 -0.51 1.21
CA ARG A 32 -6.32 -1.91 1.66
C ARG A 32 -5.10 -2.72 1.24
N LEU A 33 -4.66 -2.59 -0.01
CA LEU A 33 -3.49 -3.28 -0.55
C LEU A 33 -2.21 -2.82 0.14
N ALA A 34 -2.04 -1.52 0.40
CA ALA A 34 -0.89 -1.01 1.15
C ALA A 34 -0.82 -1.64 2.54
N ASN A 35 -1.93 -1.74 3.27
CA ASN A 35 -1.98 -2.41 4.57
C ASN A 35 -1.74 -3.93 4.49
N ALA A 36 -2.17 -4.61 3.41
CA ALA A 36 -1.82 -6.00 3.16
C ALA A 36 -0.30 -6.20 2.97
N VAL A 37 0.35 -5.29 2.24
CA VAL A 37 1.82 -5.29 2.06
C VAL A 37 2.54 -5.02 3.37
N ARG A 38 2.06 -4.07 4.19
CA ARG A 38 2.60 -3.81 5.54
C ARG A 38 2.57 -5.07 6.40
N ARG A 39 1.42 -5.75 6.46
CA ARG A 39 1.25 -7.01 7.21
C ARG A 39 2.20 -8.10 6.73
N ALA A 40 2.34 -8.28 5.42
CA ALA A 40 3.25 -9.28 4.84
C ALA A 40 4.73 -9.02 5.15
N ALA A 41 5.08 -7.77 5.47
CA ALA A 41 6.43 -7.34 5.85
C ALA A 41 6.61 -7.12 7.37
N GLY A 42 5.58 -7.39 8.20
CA GLY A 42 5.63 -7.17 9.64
C GLY A 42 5.64 -5.70 10.07
N LEU A 43 5.17 -4.80 9.21
CA LEU A 43 5.04 -3.37 9.50
C LEU A 43 3.67 -3.06 10.11
N PRO A 44 3.56 -2.04 10.98
CA PRO A 44 2.27 -1.57 11.50
C PRO A 44 1.41 -1.01 10.37
N GLU A 45 0.09 -1.22 10.43
CA GLU A 45 -0.87 -0.64 9.49
C GLU A 45 -1.11 0.85 9.78
N GLU A 46 -1.60 1.58 8.77
CA GLU A 46 -2.10 2.95 8.88
C GLU A 46 -3.61 2.98 9.15
#